data_AF-A0AAV0WDU4-F1
#
_entry.id   AF-A0AAV0WDU4-F1
#
_cell.length_a   1.000
_cell.length_b   1.000
_cell.length_c   1.000
_cell.angle_alpha   90.00
_cell.angle_beta   90.00
_cell.angle_gamma   90.00
#
_symmetry.space_group_name_H-M   'P 1'
#
loop_
_entity.id
_entity.type
_entity.pdbx_description
1 polymer ?
#
loop_
_entity_poly.entity_id
_entity_poly.type
_entity_poly.pdbx_seq_one_letter_code
_entity_poly.pdbx_strand_id
1 'polypeptide(L)'
;MHAKVVAKSIIDFLRNSGLKLNNMVGQGYDGCSAMSGIHNGVQAIIKNEFPKAVFVHCSSHRLNLVINDLNKLQHVQNCAGSIRSIIKFFRLSPKTVFPNQWSVGQS
;
A
#
# COMPACT_ATOMS: atom_id res chain seq x y z
N MET A 1 9.16 8.58 -12.71
CA MET A 1 9.20 8.73 -11.25
C MET A 1 10.55 8.24 -10.75
N HIS A 2 11.38 9.10 -10.16
CA HIS A 2 12.74 8.74 -9.75
C HIS A 2 12.73 8.17 -8.33
N ALA A 3 13.03 6.88 -8.18
CA ALA A 3 13.05 6.17 -6.90
C ALA A 3 13.88 6.88 -5.82
N LYS A 4 14.95 7.58 -6.20
CA LYS A 4 15.79 8.40 -5.32
C LYS A 4 14.99 9.48 -4.59
N VAL A 5 14.06 10.15 -5.27
CA VAL A 5 13.23 11.20 -4.67
C VAL A 5 12.31 10.60 -3.62
N VAL A 6 11.65 9.49 -3.96
CA VAL A 6 10.75 8.78 -3.05
C VAL A 6 11.49 8.24 -1.83
N ALA A 7 12.66 7.60 -2.02
CA ALA A 7 13.49 7.10 -0.94
C ALA A 7 13.91 8.24 0.02
N LYS A 8 14.35 9.37 -0.54
CA LYS A 8 14.71 10.56 0.25
C LYS A 8 13.51 11.08 1.05
N SER A 9 12.35 11.22 0.43
CA SER A 9 11.13 11.68 1.12
C SER A 9 10.74 10.75 2.28
N ILE A 10 10.89 9.43 2.12
CA ILE A 10 10.64 8.46 3.20
C ILE A 10 11.63 8.67 4.35
N ILE A 11 12.93 8.76 4.04
CA ILE A 11 13.98 8.96 5.04
C ILE A 11 13.77 10.28 5.81
N ASP A 12 13.50 11.36 5.09
CA ASP A 12 13.27 12.68 5.68
C ASP A 12 12.01 12.68 6.57
N PHE A 13 10.93 12.03 6.14
CA PHE A 13 9.73 11.88 6.95
C PHE A 13 9.99 11.11 8.25
N LEU A 14 10.70 9.96 8.18
CA LEU A 14 11.03 9.16 9.35
C LEU A 14 11.93 9.93 10.32
N ARG A 15 12.91 10.66 9.79
CA ARG A 15 13.80 11.52 10.58
C ARG A 15 13.03 12.65 11.28
N ASN A 16 12.15 13.34 10.56
CA ASN A 16 11.32 14.42 11.10
C ASN A 16 10.32 13.91 12.15
N SER A 17 9.94 12.63 12.05
CA SER A 17 9.09 11.96 13.05
C SER A 17 9.85 11.51 14.30
N GLY A 18 11.15 11.84 14.42
CA GLY A 18 12.00 11.47 15.56
C GLY A 18 12.39 9.99 15.59
N LEU A 19 12.17 9.24 14.50
CA LEU A 19 12.52 7.83 14.43
C LEU A 19 14.01 7.64 14.13
N LYS A 20 14.65 6.75 14.87
CA LYS A 20 16.05 6.36 14.63
C LYS A 20 16.12 5.45 13.42
N LEU A 21 16.59 5.98 12.29
CA LEU A 21 16.69 5.24 11.02
C LEU A 21 17.52 3.96 11.13
N ASN A 22 18.54 3.93 12.00
CA ASN A 22 19.36 2.74 12.28
C ASN A 22 18.61 1.58 12.94
N ASN A 23 17.40 1.83 13.47
CA ASN A 23 16.53 0.81 14.05
C ASN A 23 15.54 0.24 13.01
N MET A 24 15.61 0.67 11.75
CA MET A 24 14.80 0.12 10.67
C MET A 24 15.26 -1.32 10.37
N VAL A 25 14.38 -2.28 10.66
CA VAL A 25 14.63 -3.72 10.46
C VAL A 25 13.89 -4.28 9.24
N GLY A 26 12.96 -3.50 8.68
CA GLY A 26 12.16 -3.95 7.56
C GLY A 26 11.55 -2.80 6.77
N GLN A 27 11.32 -3.07 5.49
CA GLN A 27 10.64 -2.18 4.55
C GLN A 27 9.79 -3.03 3.61
N GLY A 28 8.62 -2.52 3.19
CA GLY A 28 7.75 -3.28 2.29
C GLY A 28 7.02 -2.40 1.28
N TYR A 29 7.02 -2.84 0.02
CA TYR A 29 6.46 -2.09 -1.11
C TYR A 29 5.70 -3.00 -2.09
N ASP A 30 4.97 -2.37 -3.00
CA ASP A 30 4.32 -3.04 -4.12
C ASP A 30 5.33 -3.47 -5.19
N GLY A 31 4.90 -4.32 -6.13
CA GLY A 31 5.78 -4.87 -7.16
C GLY A 31 6.21 -3.87 -8.25
N CYS A 32 5.91 -2.58 -8.08
CA CYS A 32 6.31 -1.55 -9.03
C CYS A 32 7.83 -1.48 -9.11
N SER A 33 8.40 -1.46 -10.32
CA SER A 33 9.85 -1.46 -10.54
C SER A 33 10.56 -0.26 -9.88
N ALA A 34 9.89 0.89 -9.79
CA ALA A 34 10.40 2.07 -9.10
C ALA A 34 10.51 1.86 -7.57
N MET A 35 9.69 0.98 -6.99
CA MET A 35 9.67 0.71 -5.55
C MET A 35 10.50 -0.54 -5.20
N SER A 36 10.25 -1.64 -5.90
CA SER A 36 10.81 -2.96 -5.62
C SER A 36 12.01 -3.35 -6.48
N GLY A 37 12.43 -2.49 -7.41
CA GLY A 37 13.57 -2.73 -8.28
C GLY A 37 14.86 -3.02 -7.50
N ILE A 38 15.60 -4.05 -7.93
CA ILE A 38 16.78 -4.55 -7.22
C ILE A 38 17.98 -3.61 -7.24
N HIS A 39 18.12 -2.77 -8.27
CA HIS A 39 19.28 -1.88 -8.44
C HIS A 39 18.91 -0.40 -8.28
N ASN A 40 17.74 -0.01 -8.77
CA ASN A 40 17.28 1.39 -8.81
C ASN A 40 15.90 1.60 -8.20
N GLY A 41 15.40 0.61 -7.44
CA GLY A 41 14.15 0.76 -6.69
C GLY A 41 14.38 1.45 -5.35
N VAL A 42 13.31 2.00 -4.78
CA VAL A 42 13.31 2.57 -3.42
C VAL A 42 13.89 1.56 -2.42
N GLN A 43 13.52 0.29 -2.52
CA GLN A 43 14.01 -0.76 -1.63
C GLN A 43 15.53 -0.91 -1.68
N ALA A 44 16.11 -0.91 -2.88
CA ALA A 44 17.54 -1.06 -3.06
C ALA A 44 18.30 0.15 -2.49
N ILE A 45 17.78 1.36 -2.73
CA ILE A 45 18.37 2.61 -2.22
C ILE A 45 18.38 2.63 -0.70
N ILE A 46 17.22 2.37 -0.06
CA ILE A 46 17.10 2.38 1.40
C ILE A 46 17.90 1.22 2.02
N LYS A 47 17.93 0.05 1.40
CA LYS A 47 18.70 -1.10 1.89
C LYS A 47 20.21 -0.85 1.82
N ASN A 48 20.70 -0.12 0.82
CA ASN A 48 22.11 0.25 0.72
C ASN A 48 22.54 1.20 1.85
N GLU A 49 21.68 2.14 2.26
CA GLU A 49 21.95 3.07 3.36
C GLU A 49 21.70 2.44 4.74
N PHE A 50 20.68 1.58 4.85
CA PHE A 50 20.28 0.88 6.07
C PHE A 50 20.23 -0.64 5.83
N PRO A 51 21.37 -1.36 5.91
CA PRO A 51 21.44 -2.80 5.58
C PRO A 51 20.53 -3.70 6.41
N LYS A 52 20.13 -3.25 7.60
CA LYS A 52 19.18 -3.95 8.49
C LYS A 52 17.74 -3.88 7.99
N ALA A 53 17.39 -2.94 7.11
CA ALA A 53 16.04 -2.75 6.59
C ALA A 53 15.73 -3.78 5.49
N VAL A 54 15.36 -4.99 5.89
CA VAL A 54 15.07 -6.08 4.96
C VAL A 54 13.83 -5.77 4.13
N PHE A 55 13.92 -5.90 2.81
CA PHE A 55 12.80 -5.72 1.92
C PHE A 55 11.86 -6.93 1.91
N VAL A 56 10.56 -6.66 2.09
CA VAL A 56 9.47 -7.62 1.99
C VAL A 56 8.49 -7.17 0.91
N HIS A 57 8.26 -8.01 -0.08
CA HIS A 57 7.29 -7.73 -1.13
C HIS A 57 5.86 -7.76 -0.58
N CYS A 58 5.02 -6.80 -0.97
CA CYS A 58 3.63 -6.74 -0.53
C CYS A 58 2.84 -8.00 -0.96
N SER A 59 2.33 -8.76 0.02
CA SER A 59 1.52 -9.96 -0.20
C SER A 59 0.21 -9.64 -0.91
N SER A 60 -0.42 -8.50 -0.59
CA SER A 60 -1.68 -8.07 -1.23
C SER A 60 -1.50 -7.86 -2.74
N HIS A 61 -0.34 -7.34 -3.16
CA HIS A 61 -0.03 -7.18 -4.57
C HIS A 61 0.13 -8.54 -5.26
N ARG A 62 0.86 -9.48 -4.63
CA ARG A 62 1.00 -10.86 -5.15
C ARG A 62 -0.35 -11.56 -5.26
N LEU A 63 -1.19 -11.43 -4.24
CA LEU A 63 -2.54 -11.98 -4.24
C LEU A 63 -3.37 -11.39 -5.39
N ASN A 64 -3.33 -10.08 -5.58
CA ASN A 64 -4.06 -9.43 -6.66
C ASN A 64 -3.61 -9.92 -8.04
N LEU A 65 -2.30 -10.12 -8.26
CA LEU A 65 -1.79 -10.69 -9.50
C LEU A 65 -2.29 -12.12 -9.74
N VAL A 66 -2.27 -12.97 -8.71
CA VAL A 66 -2.77 -14.35 -8.78
C VAL A 66 -4.27 -14.37 -9.09
N ILE A 67 -5.06 -13.57 -8.36
CA ILE A 67 -6.50 -13.46 -8.61
C ILE A 67 -6.75 -12.95 -10.03
N ASN A 68 -5.99 -11.96 -10.50
CA ASN A 68 -6.16 -11.41 -11.84
C ASN A 68 -5.85 -12.43 -12.94
N ASP A 69 -4.83 -13.26 -12.78
CA ASP A 69 -4.53 -14.33 -13.75
C ASP A 69 -5.61 -15.43 -13.73
N LEU A 70 -6.04 -15.82 -12.52
CA LEU A 70 -7.12 -16.80 -12.33
C LEU A 70 -8.50 -16.27 -12.71
N ASN A 71 -8.65 -14.96 -12.92
CA ASN A 71 -9.91 -14.31 -13.30
C ASN A 71 -10.43 -14.76 -14.68
N LYS A 72 -9.69 -15.60 -15.40
CA LYS A 72 -10.14 -16.29 -16.61
C LYS A 72 -11.07 -17.46 -16.30
N LEU A 73 -11.05 -17.98 -15.07
CA LEU A 73 -11.90 -19.08 -14.62
C LEU A 73 -13.24 -18.55 -14.11
N GLN A 74 -14.34 -19.11 -14.63
CA GLN A 74 -15.69 -18.68 -14.26
C GLN A 74 -15.95 -18.76 -12.75
N HIS A 75 -15.46 -19.80 -12.08
CA HIS A 75 -15.62 -19.95 -10.62
C HIS A 75 -14.98 -18.81 -9.84
N VAL A 76 -13.84 -18.30 -10.31
CA VAL A 76 -13.12 -17.18 -9.68
C VAL A 76 -13.87 -15.87 -9.93
N GLN A 77 -14.38 -15.66 -11.15
CA GLN A 77 -15.23 -14.51 -11.47
C GLN A 77 -16.51 -14.48 -10.62
N ASN A 78 -17.17 -15.63 -10.48
CA ASN A 78 -18.38 -15.78 -9.68
C ASN A 78 -18.11 -15.46 -8.21
N CYS A 79 -17.04 -16.05 -7.64
CA CYS A 79 -16.62 -15.77 -6.27
C CYS A 79 -16.32 -14.28 -6.05
N ALA A 80 -15.53 -13.67 -6.94
CA ALA A 80 -15.24 -12.24 -6.87
C ALA A 80 -16.50 -11.38 -7.03
N GLY A 81 -17.47 -11.82 -7.85
CA GLY A 81 -18.78 -11.21 -7.99
C GLY A 81 -19.60 -11.24 -6.70
N SER A 82 -19.69 -12.39 -6.04
CA SER A 82 -20.35 -12.54 -4.74
C SER A 82 -19.73 -11.64 -3.68
N ILE A 83 -18.39 -11.59 -3.60
CA ILE A 83 -17.66 -10.69 -2.69
C ILE A 83 -18.01 -9.22 -2.98
N ARG A 84 -18.01 -8.82 -4.25
CA ARG A 84 -18.40 -7.44 -4.66
C ARG A 84 -19.84 -7.11 -4.24
N SER A 85 -20.77 -8.05 -4.40
CA SER A 85 -22.17 -7.87 -4.00
C SER A 85 -22.30 -7.65 -2.49
N ILE A 86 -21.57 -8.42 -1.68
CA ILE A 86 -21.53 -8.27 -0.22
C ILE A 86 -20.94 -6.92 0.18
N ILE A 87 -19.80 -6.54 -0.41
CA ILE A 87 -19.18 -5.21 -0.16
C ILE A 87 -20.14 -4.09 -0.52
N LYS A 88 -20.83 -4.19 -1.67
CA LYS A 88 -21.83 -3.21 -2.10
C LYS A 88 -22.98 -3.12 -1.11
N PHE A 89 -23.48 -4.26 -0.62
CA PHE A 89 -24.53 -4.30 0.40
C PHE A 89 -24.13 -3.54 1.66
N PHE A 90 -22.93 -3.77 2.20
CA PHE A 90 -22.48 -3.06 3.40
C PHE A 90 -22.19 -1.58 3.15
N ARG A 91 -21.60 -1.22 2.01
CA ARG A 91 -21.31 0.19 1.66
C ARG A 91 -22.56 1.03 1.42
N LEU A 92 -23.61 0.41 0.89
CA LEU A 92 -24.89 1.06 0.62
C LEU A 92 -25.89 0.89 1.77
N SER A 93 -25.52 0.17 2.83
CA SER A 93 -26.36 0.08 4.01
C SER A 93 -26.41 1.43 4.72
N PRO A 94 -27.57 1.87 5.24
CA PRO A 94 -27.76 3.21 5.83
C PRO A 94 -26.84 3.58 7.00
N LYS A 95 -26.03 2.64 7.52
CA LYS A 95 -25.19 2.81 8.72
C LYS A 95 -23.82 3.47 8.44
N THR A 96 -23.49 3.77 7.18
CA THR A 96 -22.21 4.43 6.82
C THR A 96 -22.40 5.89 6.36
N VAL A 97 -23.64 6.37 6.23
CA VAL A 97 -23.93 7.79 6.06
C VAL A 97 -24.21 8.37 7.45
N PHE A 98 -23.17 8.74 8.19
CA PHE A 98 -23.32 9.83 9.14
C PHE A 98 -23.12 11.12 8.34
N PRO A 99 -24.17 11.90 8.04
CA PRO A 99 -23.96 13.22 7.49
C PRO A 99 -23.25 14.02 8.57
N ASN A 100 -22.14 14.61 8.17
CA ASN A 100 -21.28 15.49 8.94
C ASN A 100 -22.15 16.62 9.56
N GLN A 101 -22.64 16.44 10.78
CA GLN A 101 -23.13 17.54 11.61
C GLN A 101 -21.92 18.22 12.28
N TRP A 102 -21.08 18.85 11.46
CA TRP A 102 -20.16 19.89 11.90
C TRP A 102 -19.96 20.93 10.80
N SER A 103 -21.06 21.53 10.36
CA SER A 103 -21.02 22.81 9.67
C SER A 103 -21.31 23.90 10.69
N VAL A 104 -20.23 24.37 11.32
CA VAL A 104 -19.91 25.79 11.54
C VAL A 104 -21.09 26.70 11.87
N GLY A 105 -21.14 27.14 13.13
CA GLY A 105 -21.70 28.44 13.44
C GLY A 105 -20.91 29.50 12.69
N GLN A 106 -21.60 30.23 11.80
CA GLN A 106 -21.18 31.57 11.41
C GLN A 106 -22.28 32.54 11.87
N SER A 107 -21.82 33.51 12.65
CA SER A 107 -22.31 34.88 12.87
C SER A 107 -23.68 35.25 12.29
#